data_AF-A0A135YY69-F1
#
_entry.id   AF-A0A135YY69-F1
#
_cell.length_a   1.000
_cell.length_b   1.000
_cell.length_c   1.000
_cell.angle_alpha   90.00
_cell.angle_beta   90.00
_cell.angle_gamma   90.00
#
_symmetry.space_group_name_H-M   'P 1'
#
loop_
_entity.id
_entity.type
_entity.pdbx_description
1 polymer ?
#
loop_
_entity_poly.entity_id
_entity_poly.type
_entity_poly.pdbx_seq_one_letter_code
_entity_poly.pdbx_strand_id
1 'polypeptide(L)'
;NKSEKTLANNVAENKTNKIGDLTSQEAPKANKSLNREEALNVLKNQGTNLDYSYMGDEKDYSVLKEKGHEGYVFLPNTNTDMGLFVDKNTKEVYYFHPSGYIDQY
;
A
#
# COMPACT_ATOMS: atom_id res chain seq x y z
N ASN A 1 -47.85 30.94 -6.54
CA ASN A 1 -47.31 29.69 -5.94
C ASN A 1 -45.87 29.50 -6.37
N LYS A 2 -45.08 29.05 -5.39
CA LYS A 2 -43.63 28.80 -5.35
C LYS A 2 -43.09 27.89 -6.48
N SER A 3 -41.73 27.84 -6.48
CA SER A 3 -40.76 26.89 -7.04
C SER A 3 -40.32 27.13 -8.49
N GLU A 4 -39.15 27.72 -8.76
CA GLU A 4 -37.74 27.30 -8.52
C GLU A 4 -37.15 26.37 -9.60
N LYS A 5 -35.97 26.79 -10.09
CA LYS A 5 -34.77 26.00 -10.46
C LYS A 5 -34.58 25.54 -11.92
N THR A 6 -33.74 26.33 -12.63
CA THR A 6 -32.56 26.03 -13.49
C THR A 6 -32.42 24.69 -14.23
N LEU A 7 -31.70 24.74 -15.36
CA LEU A 7 -30.80 23.76 -16.05
C LEU A 7 -31.02 23.93 -17.58
N ALA A 8 -30.05 24.00 -18.50
CA ALA A 8 -28.65 23.59 -18.52
C ALA A 8 -27.89 24.36 -19.62
N ASN A 9 -26.62 24.70 -19.36
CA ASN A 9 -25.64 25.02 -20.39
C ASN A 9 -24.74 23.79 -20.59
N ASN A 10 -24.69 23.23 -21.79
CA ASN A 10 -23.75 22.17 -22.18
C ASN A 10 -23.42 22.29 -23.67
N VAL A 11 -22.44 23.12 -24.03
CA VAL A 11 -21.63 23.06 -25.28
C VAL A 11 -20.38 23.91 -24.94
N ALA A 12 -19.12 23.58 -25.18
CA ALA A 12 -18.52 22.58 -26.03
C ALA A 12 -17.04 22.40 -25.61
N GLU A 13 -16.51 21.22 -25.96
CA GLU A 13 -15.17 21.03 -26.52
C GLU A 13 -13.97 21.31 -25.63
N ASN A 14 -13.55 20.24 -24.96
CA ASN A 14 -12.23 20.14 -24.36
C ASN A 14 -11.28 19.47 -25.39
N LYS A 15 -10.34 20.24 -25.94
CA LYS A 15 -9.15 19.69 -26.61
C LYS A 15 -7.87 20.31 -26.04
N THR A 16 -7.20 19.45 -25.26
CA THR A 16 -5.76 19.22 -25.19
C THR A 16 -4.81 20.27 -24.60
N ASN A 17 -4.16 19.80 -23.53
CA ASN A 17 -2.72 19.80 -23.24
C ASN A 17 -2.21 20.73 -22.12
N LYS A 18 -1.84 20.06 -21.00
CA LYS A 18 -0.54 20.07 -20.28
C LYS A 18 0.06 21.46 -20.04
N ILE A 19 0.44 21.89 -18.83
CA ILE A 19 1.25 21.25 -17.78
C ILE A 19 1.09 22.11 -16.50
N GLY A 20 1.17 21.49 -15.32
CA GLY A 20 1.78 22.11 -14.13
C GLY A 20 0.87 22.93 -13.24
N ASP A 21 0.42 22.33 -12.15
CA ASP A 21 0.88 22.64 -10.79
C ASP A 21 -0.09 21.97 -9.82
N LEU A 22 0.23 20.75 -9.40
CA LEU A 22 -0.57 20.00 -8.43
C LEU A 22 -0.25 20.55 -7.05
N THR A 23 -0.90 21.66 -6.74
CA THR A 23 -1.11 22.15 -5.37
C THR A 23 -1.71 21.01 -4.55
N SER A 24 -0.83 20.33 -3.82
CA SER A 24 -1.20 19.31 -2.85
C SER A 24 -1.86 20.02 -1.67
N GLN A 25 -3.18 20.17 -1.76
CA GLN A 25 -4.00 20.46 -0.59
C GLN A 25 -3.92 19.22 0.30
N GLU A 26 -3.12 19.30 1.37
CA GLU A 26 -3.05 18.27 2.40
C GLU A 26 -4.43 18.14 3.06
N ALA A 27 -5.21 17.18 2.58
CA ALA A 27 -6.33 16.60 3.30
C ALA A 27 -5.82 16.03 4.64
N PRO A 28 -6.63 16.01 5.72
CA PRO A 28 -6.22 15.51 7.02
C PRO A 28 -5.62 14.11 6.86
N LYS A 29 -4.39 13.91 7.38
CA LYS A 29 -3.61 12.67 7.28
C LYS A 29 -4.38 11.52 7.95
N ALA A 30 -5.33 10.93 7.24
CA ALA A 30 -5.74 9.57 7.49
C ALA A 30 -4.46 8.74 7.39
N ASN A 31 -4.11 7.98 8.44
CA ASN A 31 -3.03 7.01 8.37
C ASN A 31 -3.37 6.01 7.26
N LYS A 32 -2.90 6.31 6.05
CA LYS A 32 -3.21 5.54 4.86
C LYS A 32 -2.46 4.22 5.01
N SER A 33 -3.22 3.16 5.28
CA SER A 33 -2.72 1.79 5.19
C SER A 33 -2.12 1.58 3.81
N LEU A 34 -0.93 0.98 3.77
CA LEU A 34 -0.31 0.56 2.53
C LEU A 34 -1.20 -0.45 1.82
N ASN A 35 -1.25 -0.37 0.50
CA ASN A 35 -1.62 -1.52 -0.34
C ASN A 35 -0.39 -2.39 -0.64
N ARG A 36 -0.62 -3.53 -1.29
CA ARG A 36 0.44 -4.50 -1.61
C ARG A 36 1.56 -3.89 -2.46
N GLU A 37 1.23 -3.10 -3.47
CA GLU A 37 2.22 -2.44 -4.33
C GLU A 37 3.05 -1.41 -3.55
N GLU A 38 2.41 -0.65 -2.66
CA GLU A 38 3.09 0.30 -1.78
C GLU A 38 4.03 -0.42 -0.80
N ALA A 39 3.60 -1.54 -0.22
CA ALA A 39 4.42 -2.37 0.67
C ALA A 39 5.64 -2.97 -0.06
N LEU A 40 5.46 -3.44 -1.30
CA LEU A 40 6.57 -3.90 -2.14
C LEU A 40 7.57 -2.77 -2.40
N ASN A 41 7.09 -1.55 -2.65
CA ASN A 41 7.96 -0.39 -2.84
C ASN A 41 8.75 -0.03 -1.58
N VAL A 42 8.19 -0.24 -0.38
CA VAL A 42 8.93 -0.08 0.88
C VAL A 42 10.17 -0.99 0.88
N LEU A 43 10.02 -2.27 0.52
CA LEU A 43 11.14 -3.21 0.46
C LEU A 43 12.18 -2.81 -0.59
N LYS A 44 11.75 -2.40 -1.79
CA LYS A 44 12.66 -1.98 -2.87
C LYS A 44 13.44 -0.72 -2.51
N ASN A 45 12.81 0.22 -1.79
CA ASN A 45 13.45 1.46 -1.36
C ASN A 45 14.49 1.27 -0.25
N GLN A 46 14.53 0.11 0.41
CA GLN A 46 15.60 -0.21 1.37
C GLN A 46 16.96 -0.53 0.71
N GLY A 47 17.04 -0.53 -0.63
CA GLY A 47 18.30 -0.62 -1.35
C GLY A 47 18.83 -2.04 -1.52
N THR A 48 18.01 -3.06 -1.30
CA THR A 48 18.45 -4.46 -1.36
C THR A 48 18.70 -4.97 -2.78
N ASN A 49 18.26 -4.25 -3.84
CA ASN A 49 18.31 -4.71 -5.24
C ASN A 49 17.77 -6.14 -5.43
N LEU A 50 16.89 -6.59 -4.54
CA LEU A 50 16.26 -7.91 -4.60
C LEU A 50 14.90 -7.80 -5.28
N ASP A 51 14.57 -8.83 -6.03
CA ASP A 51 13.19 -9.09 -6.42
C ASP A 51 12.48 -9.85 -5.31
N TYR A 52 11.19 -9.58 -5.16
CA TYR A 52 10.36 -10.13 -4.13
C TYR A 52 9.09 -10.72 -4.73
N SER A 53 8.73 -11.92 -4.29
CA SER A 53 7.48 -12.58 -4.66
C SER A 53 6.46 -12.46 -3.52
N TYR A 54 5.23 -12.11 -3.87
CA TYR A 54 4.14 -12.03 -2.90
C TYR A 54 3.74 -13.43 -2.43
N MET A 55 3.70 -13.64 -1.11
CA MET A 55 3.41 -14.94 -0.50
C MET A 55 2.05 -15.00 0.20
N GLY A 56 1.53 -13.86 0.66
CA GLY A 56 0.23 -13.81 1.34
C GLY A 56 0.08 -12.62 2.29
N ASP A 57 -1.04 -12.57 3.00
CA ASP A 57 -1.38 -11.53 3.96
C ASP A 57 -1.91 -12.10 5.30
N GLU A 58 -2.48 -11.26 6.17
CA GLU A 58 -3.06 -11.68 7.46
C GLU A 58 -4.20 -12.71 7.35
N LYS A 59 -4.79 -12.89 6.16
CA LYS A 59 -5.84 -13.89 5.90
C LYS A 59 -5.23 -15.26 5.57
N ASP A 60 -4.05 -15.27 4.95
CA ASP A 60 -3.33 -16.49 4.60
C ASP A 60 -2.53 -17.02 5.80
N TYR A 61 -1.99 -16.13 6.63
CA TYR A 61 -1.17 -16.49 7.79
C TYR A 61 -1.84 -16.14 9.11
N SER A 62 -2.45 -17.15 9.77
CA SER A 62 -3.13 -16.96 11.07
C SER A 62 -2.21 -16.38 12.16
N VAL A 63 -0.91 -16.69 12.11
CA VAL A 63 0.10 -16.15 13.05
C VAL A 63 0.21 -14.63 13.03
N LEU A 64 -0.07 -13.97 11.89
CA LEU A 64 -0.08 -12.51 11.81
C LEU A 64 -1.29 -11.96 12.56
N LYS A 65 -2.47 -12.52 12.28
CA LYS A 65 -3.73 -12.14 12.92
C LYS A 65 -3.70 -12.36 14.44
N GLU A 66 -3.16 -13.48 14.90
CA GLU A 66 -3.04 -13.79 16.34
C GLU A 66 -2.18 -12.77 17.09
N LYS A 67 -1.17 -12.20 16.42
CA LYS A 67 -0.30 -11.16 16.97
C LYS A 67 -0.81 -9.73 16.70
N GLY A 68 -1.96 -9.59 16.05
CA GLY A 68 -2.51 -8.28 15.68
C GLY A 68 -1.75 -7.56 14.56
N HIS A 69 -0.95 -8.29 13.80
CA HIS A 69 -0.24 -7.77 12.63
C HIS A 69 -1.12 -7.87 11.38
N GLU A 70 -1.14 -6.81 10.61
CA GLU A 70 -1.83 -6.76 9.33
C GLU A 70 -0.88 -6.23 8.26
N GLY A 71 -0.86 -6.86 7.08
CA GLY A 71 0.10 -6.48 6.06
C GLY A 71 0.43 -7.60 5.09
N TYR A 72 1.60 -7.50 4.46
CA TYR A 72 1.93 -8.30 3.29
C TYR A 72 3.26 -9.02 3.49
N VAL A 73 3.27 -10.33 3.20
CA VAL A 73 4.45 -11.17 3.24
C VAL A 73 5.02 -11.33 1.84
N PHE A 74 6.33 -11.13 1.74
CA PHE A 74 7.09 -11.27 0.52
C PHE A 74 8.28 -12.20 0.73
N LEU A 75 8.58 -13.07 -0.23
CA LEU A 75 9.80 -13.87 -0.23
C LEU A 75 10.83 -13.22 -1.17
N PRO A 76 12.02 -12.82 -0.67
CA PRO A 76 13.11 -12.39 -1.55
C PRO A 76 13.55 -13.54 -2.45
N ASN A 77 13.89 -13.22 -3.70
CA ASN A 77 14.45 -14.18 -4.65
C ASN A 77 15.95 -14.46 -4.35
N THR A 78 16.21 -15.01 -3.17
CA THR A 78 17.53 -15.40 -2.68
C THR A 78 17.47 -16.78 -2.02
N ASN A 79 18.63 -17.36 -1.70
CA ASN A 79 18.69 -18.66 -1.02
C ASN A 79 18.39 -18.51 0.48
N THR A 80 17.15 -18.15 0.81
CA THR A 80 16.64 -18.01 2.18
C THR A 80 15.23 -18.56 2.28
N ASP A 81 14.92 -19.17 3.43
CA ASP A 81 13.57 -19.61 3.77
C ASP A 81 12.80 -18.53 4.56
N MET A 82 13.43 -17.37 4.81
CA MET A 82 12.84 -16.27 5.55
C MET A 82 12.11 -15.30 4.62
N GLY A 83 10.81 -15.11 4.88
CA GLY A 83 10.02 -14.06 4.27
C GLY A 83 10.25 -12.71 4.97
N LEU A 84 9.81 -11.65 4.31
CA LEU A 84 9.71 -10.31 4.84
C LEU A 84 8.24 -9.92 4.95
N PHE A 85 7.81 -9.64 6.17
CA PHE A 85 6.50 -9.09 6.46
C PHE A 85 6.58 -7.57 6.51
N VAL A 86 5.71 -6.89 5.78
CA VAL A 86 5.57 -5.42 5.83
C VAL A 86 4.24 -5.10 6.48
N ASP A 87 4.28 -4.42 7.63
CA ASP A 87 3.07 -3.97 8.31
C ASP A 87 2.42 -2.83 7.51
N LYS A 88 1.15 -3.01 7.13
CA LYS A 88 0.46 -2.05 6.27
C LYS A 88 0.13 -0.75 7.00
N ASN A 89 0.07 -0.76 8.33
CA ASN A 89 -0.29 0.39 9.14
C ASN A 89 0.95 1.19 9.58
N THR A 90 2.03 0.52 9.97
CA THR A 90 3.26 1.17 10.47
C THR A 90 4.35 1.34 9.40
N LYS A 91 4.25 0.61 8.28
CA LYS A 91 5.27 0.54 7.20
C LYS A 91 6.59 -0.09 7.65
N GLU A 92 6.61 -0.70 8.82
CA GLU A 92 7.77 -1.42 9.33
C GLU A 92 7.93 -2.75 8.61
N VAL A 93 9.16 -3.24 8.57
CA VAL A 93 9.53 -4.48 7.91
C VAL A 93 10.07 -5.43 8.96
N TYR A 94 9.68 -6.69 8.87
CA TYR A 94 10.02 -7.75 9.80
C TYR A 94 10.48 -8.99 9.03
N TYR A 95 11.47 -9.72 9.54
CA TYR A 95 11.66 -11.11 9.15
C TYR A 95 10.45 -11.93 9.59
N PHE A 96 10.00 -12.85 8.74
CA PHE A 96 8.81 -13.65 8.95
C PHE A 96 9.04 -15.09 8.52
N HIS A 97 8.61 -16.02 9.36
CA HIS A 97 8.51 -17.44 9.02
C HIS A 97 7.14 -17.99 9.45
N PRO A 98 6.47 -18.82 8.61
CA PRO A 98 5.15 -19.38 8.93
C PRO A 98 5.08 -20.19 10.23
N SER A 99 6.21 -20.63 10.80
CA SER A 99 6.26 -21.24 12.13
C SER A 99 5.89 -20.29 13.28
N GLY A 100 5.67 -19.00 12.99
CA GLY A 100 5.35 -17.97 13.97
C GLY A 100 6.54 -17.12 14.42
N TYR A 101 7.72 -17.32 13.80
CA TYR A 101 8.87 -16.45 14.02
C TYR A 101 8.64 -15.10 13.31
N ILE A 102 8.78 -14.02 14.08
CA ILE A 102 8.72 -12.64 13.59
C ILE A 102 9.80 -11.86 14.35
N ASP A 103 10.65 -11.15 13.63
CA ASP A 103 11.70 -10.30 14.21
C ASP A 103 11.90 -9.05 13.35
N GLN A 104 12.48 -7.99 13.92
CA GLN A 104 12.69 -6.74 13.19
C GLN A 104 13.73 -6.92 12.06
N TYR A 105 13.41 -6.43 10.85
CA TYR A 105 14.25 -6.53 9.65
C TYR A 105 15.50 -5.64 9.71
#